data_AF-A0AAE1V458-F1
#
_entry.id   AF-A0AAE1V458-F1
#
_cell.length_a   1.000
_cell.length_b   1.000
_cell.length_c   1.000
_cell.angle_alpha   90.00
_cell.angle_beta   90.00
_cell.angle_gamma   90.00
#
_symmetry.space_group_name_H-M   'P 1'
#
loop_
_entity.id
_entity.type
_entity.pdbx_description
1 polymer ?
#
loop_
_entity_poly.entity_id
_entity_poly.type
_entity_poly.pdbx_seq_one_letter_code
_entity_poly.pdbx_strand_id
1 'polypeptide(L)'
;MANNDEFCKGYFELKPQEASYFDFIRIFYSGELDKRNFFDVSAGVETIRGFRRRWLIFISVVTQRILFWFRKPIDSLGFVVEMLQNYPSFNGGFLQLLLNILQGKAVRPEKSSEKFRSLIGNLDVRVDLDKTIKIGDIRYSPHVSIMAAKLSYENEALNRTVVQHNWQMHFLGLHNFWNAYEEQYSTQATMFQDLSEDPNLVVVAFRGTGPFYANAWITDIDLSWYDLEGMGKIHAGFMKALGLQKPIGWPKDIINQEGQEQNNNTKQFAYYKIREDLKKILSKNEKAKFIVTGHSLGGALAILFASVLILHEEEWLLDKLEGVYTFGQPRVGDEQFGNFMMEKLKKFDVKYFRYVYCNDMVPRLPYDDKTLFFKHFGSCLYYNSLYKGKVLEEEPNKNYFSLLWVFPKVLNAAFELIRSFILPWIKGSDYKQSWSEIMFRMVGLVIPGLSAHGPVDYVNLTRLGSVLHLPQSQGLKHA
;
A
#
# COMPACT_ATOMS: atom_id res chain seq x y z
N MET A 1 1.06 30.48 -5.18
CA MET A 1 0.62 29.24 -5.86
C MET A 1 1.69 28.93 -6.88
N ALA A 2 2.38 27.79 -6.74
CA ALA A 2 3.38 27.37 -7.71
C ALA A 2 2.67 26.91 -9.00
N ASN A 3 3.22 27.22 -10.17
CA ASN A 3 2.60 26.89 -11.44
C ASN A 3 2.85 25.41 -11.79
N ASN A 4 1.91 24.53 -11.46
CA ASN A 4 2.02 23.08 -11.73
C ASN A 4 2.02 22.76 -13.24
N ASP A 5 1.71 23.74 -14.09
CA ASP A 5 1.74 23.63 -15.55
C ASP A 5 3.16 23.38 -16.12
N GLU A 6 4.23 23.54 -15.32
CA GLU A 6 5.61 23.36 -15.80
C GLU A 6 6.04 21.90 -16.00
N PHE A 7 5.44 20.90 -15.32
CA PHE A 7 5.91 19.50 -15.38
C PHE A 7 4.87 18.47 -15.83
N CYS A 8 3.60 18.84 -16.00
CA CYS A 8 2.54 17.93 -16.40
C CYS A 8 1.66 18.55 -17.50
N LYS A 9 1.06 17.71 -18.35
CA LYS A 9 0.15 18.17 -19.43
C LYS A 9 -1.14 18.76 -18.89
N GLY A 10 -1.53 18.29 -17.72
CA GLY A 10 -2.67 18.81 -16.99
C GLY A 10 -2.78 18.11 -15.65
N TYR A 11 -3.59 18.69 -14.78
CA TYR A 11 -3.78 18.17 -13.45
C TYR A 11 -5.18 18.46 -12.94
N PHE A 12 -5.57 17.67 -11.95
CA PHE A 12 -6.78 17.84 -11.17
C PHE A 12 -6.42 17.59 -9.72
N GLU A 13 -6.54 18.62 -8.89
CA GLU A 13 -6.28 18.54 -7.46
C GLU A 13 -7.49 19.01 -6.67
N LEU A 14 -7.88 18.19 -5.69
CA LEU A 14 -8.86 18.54 -4.68
C LEU A 14 -8.14 19.10 -3.45
N LYS A 15 -8.62 20.24 -2.95
CA LYS A 15 -8.18 20.86 -1.69
C LYS A 15 -9.34 20.91 -0.70
N PRO A 16 -9.76 19.78 -0.11
CA PRO A 16 -10.96 19.70 0.74
C PRO A 16 -10.96 20.69 1.91
N GLN A 17 -9.78 21.10 2.39
CA GLN A 17 -9.62 22.05 3.48
C GLN A 17 -10.12 23.46 3.11
N GLU A 18 -10.12 23.79 1.82
CA GLU A 18 -10.59 25.08 1.29
C GLU A 18 -12.10 25.05 0.94
N ALA A 19 -12.76 23.89 1.03
CA ALA A 19 -14.17 23.77 0.72
C ALA A 19 -15.04 24.42 1.81
N SER A 20 -15.99 25.28 1.44
CA SER A 20 -16.98 25.84 2.37
C SER A 20 -18.18 24.91 2.58
N TYR A 21 -19.00 25.18 3.59
CA TYR A 21 -20.27 24.45 3.77
C TYR A 21 -21.23 24.65 2.59
N PHE A 22 -21.24 25.83 1.98
CA PHE A 22 -22.08 26.12 0.82
C PHE A 22 -21.63 25.38 -0.45
N ASP A 23 -20.34 25.07 -0.56
CA ASP A 23 -19.82 24.28 -1.67
C ASP A 23 -20.40 22.86 -1.67
N PHE A 24 -20.66 22.28 -0.49
CA PHE A 24 -21.30 20.97 -0.37
C PHE A 24 -22.71 20.92 -0.92
N ILE A 25 -23.50 21.96 -0.65
CA ILE A 25 -24.87 22.04 -1.15
C ILE A 25 -24.82 22.27 -2.67
N ARG A 26 -23.90 23.11 -3.16
CA ARG A 26 -23.73 23.44 -4.58
C ARG A 26 -23.32 22.27 -5.46
N ILE A 27 -22.63 21.25 -4.94
CA ILE A 27 -22.29 20.05 -5.71
C ILE A 27 -23.55 19.36 -6.28
N PHE A 28 -24.70 19.50 -5.64
CA PHE A 28 -25.95 18.88 -6.11
C PHE A 28 -26.64 19.61 -7.27
N TYR A 29 -26.37 20.90 -7.47
CA TYR A 29 -27.12 21.72 -8.45
C TYR A 29 -26.26 22.56 -9.41
N SER A 30 -24.99 22.80 -9.10
CA SER A 30 -24.07 23.53 -10.00
C SER A 30 -23.22 22.58 -10.84
N GLY A 31 -23.03 22.91 -12.12
CA GLY A 31 -22.04 22.26 -12.98
C GLY A 31 -20.65 22.93 -12.95
N GLU A 32 -20.56 24.13 -12.37
CA GLU A 32 -19.34 24.96 -12.32
C GLU A 32 -18.58 24.73 -11.01
N LEU A 33 -18.17 23.49 -10.77
CA LEU A 33 -17.41 23.12 -9.58
C LEU A 33 -15.92 23.44 -9.72
N ASP A 34 -15.40 23.35 -10.93
CA ASP A 34 -14.04 23.70 -11.37
C ASP A 34 -13.65 25.16 -11.08
N LYS A 35 -14.60 26.07 -10.91
CA LYS A 35 -14.36 27.49 -10.60
C LYS A 35 -14.25 27.80 -9.10
N ARG A 36 -14.17 26.78 -8.24
CA ARG A 36 -14.17 26.94 -6.76
C ARG A 36 -12.78 26.73 -6.19
N ASN A 37 -12.48 27.41 -5.09
CA ASN A 37 -11.15 27.40 -4.46
C ASN A 37 -10.62 25.99 -4.10
N PHE A 38 -11.52 25.06 -3.77
CA PHE A 38 -11.14 23.68 -3.44
C PHE A 38 -10.90 22.78 -4.65
N PHE A 39 -11.06 23.30 -5.88
CA PHE A 39 -10.66 22.67 -7.12
C PHE A 39 -9.50 23.45 -7.72
N ASP A 40 -8.40 22.75 -7.95
CA ASP A 40 -7.24 23.27 -8.68
C ASP A 40 -7.06 22.41 -9.91
N VAL A 41 -7.36 22.97 -11.09
CA VAL A 41 -7.46 22.22 -12.34
C VAL A 41 -6.77 23.02 -13.44
N SER A 42 -5.92 22.36 -14.24
CA SER A 42 -5.27 23.00 -15.37
C SER A 42 -6.29 23.43 -16.45
N ALA A 43 -5.98 24.51 -17.17
CA ALA A 43 -6.86 25.01 -18.22
C ALA A 43 -7.09 23.95 -19.31
N GLY A 44 -8.36 23.71 -19.69
CA GLY A 44 -8.73 22.79 -20.77
C GLY A 44 -9.05 21.35 -20.37
N VAL A 45 -8.94 20.99 -19.09
CA VAL A 45 -9.45 19.69 -18.58
C VAL A 45 -10.98 19.68 -18.62
N GLU A 46 -11.58 18.57 -19.08
CA GLU A 46 -13.03 18.45 -19.20
C GLU A 46 -13.77 18.86 -17.92
N THR A 47 -14.74 19.77 -18.08
CA THR A 47 -15.62 20.22 -17.00
C THR A 47 -16.26 19.02 -16.29
N ILE A 48 -16.39 19.10 -14.97
CA ILE A 48 -16.97 18.04 -14.13
C ILE A 48 -18.48 17.96 -14.38
N ARG A 49 -18.86 17.29 -15.47
CA ARG A 49 -20.25 17.14 -15.91
C ARG A 49 -20.82 15.81 -15.40
N GLY A 50 -22.12 15.82 -15.13
CA GLY A 50 -22.87 14.64 -14.68
C GLY A 50 -23.05 14.54 -13.16
N PHE A 51 -24.23 14.11 -12.73
CA PHE A 51 -24.58 13.99 -11.31
C PHE A 51 -23.71 12.96 -10.57
N ARG A 52 -23.42 11.82 -11.19
CA ARG A 52 -22.62 10.75 -10.56
C ARG A 52 -21.19 11.18 -10.25
N ARG A 53 -20.50 11.82 -11.19
CA ARG A 53 -19.13 12.34 -10.99
C ARG A 53 -19.11 13.37 -9.85
N ARG A 54 -20.09 14.28 -9.83
CA ARG A 54 -20.30 15.26 -8.76
C ARG A 54 -20.55 14.58 -7.41
N TRP A 55 -21.37 13.54 -7.36
CA TRP A 55 -21.67 12.77 -6.17
C TRP A 55 -20.44 12.02 -5.60
N LEU A 56 -19.60 11.44 -6.46
CA LEU A 56 -18.38 10.75 -6.02
C LEU A 56 -17.34 11.74 -5.46
N ILE A 57 -17.19 12.91 -6.10
CA ILE A 57 -16.35 13.98 -5.57
C ILE A 57 -16.90 14.49 -4.25
N PHE A 58 -18.23 14.66 -4.12
CA PHE A 58 -18.87 15.00 -2.85
C PHE A 58 -18.52 14.01 -1.74
N ILE A 59 -18.70 12.71 -1.99
CA ILE A 59 -18.36 11.67 -1.01
C ILE A 59 -16.88 11.76 -0.62
N SER A 60 -15.98 11.89 -1.59
CA SER A 60 -14.55 12.02 -1.32
C SER A 60 -14.25 13.26 -0.46
N VAL A 61 -14.69 14.46 -0.86
CA VAL A 61 -14.42 15.71 -0.13
C VAL A 61 -15.03 15.69 1.29
N VAL A 62 -16.26 15.17 1.45
CA VAL A 62 -16.90 15.04 2.77
C VAL A 62 -16.13 14.06 3.64
N THR A 63 -15.77 12.89 3.11
CA THR A 63 -15.00 11.88 3.85
C THR A 63 -13.63 12.43 4.25
N GLN A 64 -12.94 13.12 3.34
CA GLN A 64 -11.66 13.77 3.61
C GLN A 64 -11.79 14.83 4.72
N ARG A 65 -12.84 15.65 4.72
CA ARG A 65 -13.07 16.64 5.80
C ARG A 65 -13.37 16.00 7.15
N ILE A 66 -14.19 14.95 7.17
CA ILE A 66 -14.48 14.20 8.41
C ILE A 66 -13.17 13.63 8.97
N LEU A 67 -12.40 12.92 8.14
CA LEU A 67 -11.09 12.38 8.54
C LEU A 67 -10.14 13.47 9.03
N PHE A 68 -10.12 14.63 8.36
CA PHE A 68 -9.26 15.75 8.76
C PHE A 68 -9.66 16.35 10.11
N TRP A 69 -10.96 16.58 10.35
CA TRP A 69 -11.46 17.08 11.65
C TRP A 69 -11.17 16.11 12.79
N PHE A 70 -11.30 14.81 12.53
CA PHE A 70 -11.07 13.77 13.54
C PHE A 70 -9.63 13.22 13.54
N ARG A 71 -8.69 13.81 12.78
CA ARG A 71 -7.32 13.26 12.64
C ARG A 71 -6.60 13.06 13.98
N LYS A 72 -6.63 14.07 14.86
CA LYS A 72 -5.97 14.00 16.18
C LYS A 72 -6.70 13.04 17.13
N PRO A 73 -8.04 13.07 17.24
CA PRO A 73 -8.78 12.06 18.00
C PRO A 73 -8.54 10.62 17.54
N ILE A 74 -8.58 10.36 16.22
CA ILE A 74 -8.38 9.03 15.64
C ILE A 74 -6.95 8.54 15.93
N ASP A 75 -5.94 9.40 15.72
CA ASP A 75 -4.54 9.07 16.01
C ASP A 75 -4.32 8.77 17.51
N SER A 76 -4.92 9.59 18.39
CA SER A 76 -4.86 9.38 19.84
C SER A 76 -5.52 8.07 20.27
N LEU A 77 -6.70 7.75 19.71
CA LEU A 77 -7.37 6.47 19.93
C LEU A 77 -6.50 5.31 19.45
N GLY A 78 -5.90 5.44 18.27
CA GLY A 78 -4.98 4.44 17.72
C GLY A 78 -3.79 4.19 18.62
N PHE A 79 -3.17 5.25 19.14
CA PHE A 79 -2.09 5.14 20.13
C PHE A 79 -2.54 4.36 21.37
N VAL A 80 -3.72 4.66 21.92
CA VAL A 80 -4.25 3.97 23.11
C VAL A 80 -4.51 2.50 22.82
N VAL A 81 -5.19 2.18 21.71
CA VAL A 81 -5.51 0.80 21.31
C VAL A 81 -4.23 -0.01 21.10
N GLU A 82 -3.25 0.53 20.39
CA GLU A 82 -1.97 -0.13 20.11
C GLU A 82 -1.18 -0.37 21.41
N MET A 83 -1.14 0.62 22.32
CA MET A 83 -0.52 0.44 23.63
C MET A 83 -1.20 -0.68 24.43
N LEU A 84 -2.54 -0.68 24.51
CA LEU A 84 -3.33 -1.69 25.23
C LEU A 84 -3.06 -3.11 24.71
N GLN A 85 -2.95 -3.29 23.39
CA GLN A 85 -2.66 -4.59 22.78
C GLN A 85 -1.27 -5.13 23.14
N ASN A 86 -0.31 -4.25 23.44
CA ASN A 86 1.07 -4.63 23.77
C ASN A 86 1.30 -4.86 25.27
N TYR A 87 0.41 -4.42 26.17
CA TYR A 87 0.61 -4.67 27.61
C TYR A 87 0.79 -6.15 27.97
N PRO A 88 -0.01 -7.10 27.42
CA PRO A 88 0.18 -8.51 27.70
C PRO A 88 1.58 -9.03 27.32
N SER A 89 2.13 -8.66 26.15
CA SER A 89 3.43 -9.17 25.71
C SER A 89 4.60 -8.67 26.58
N PHE A 90 4.50 -7.44 27.10
CA PHE A 90 5.51 -6.85 27.99
C PHE A 90 5.42 -7.36 29.44
N ASN A 91 4.31 -7.96 29.83
CA ASN A 91 4.05 -8.39 31.20
C ASN A 91 3.95 -9.91 31.36
N GLY A 92 4.33 -10.71 30.36
CA GLY A 92 4.31 -12.17 30.46
C GLY A 92 2.94 -12.82 30.22
N GLY A 93 2.04 -12.12 29.52
CA GLY A 93 0.68 -12.58 29.19
C GLY A 93 -0.41 -11.87 30.00
N PHE A 94 -1.68 -12.16 29.68
CA PHE A 94 -2.84 -11.49 30.29
C PHE A 94 -2.96 -11.73 31.80
N LEU A 95 -2.75 -12.96 32.26
CA LEU A 95 -2.83 -13.30 33.69
C LEU A 95 -1.73 -12.62 34.48
N GLN A 96 -0.50 -12.64 33.98
CA GLN A 96 0.63 -12.00 34.63
C GLN A 96 0.53 -10.47 34.59
N LEU A 97 -0.03 -9.89 33.53
CA LEU A 97 -0.38 -8.48 33.48
C LEU A 97 -1.33 -8.07 34.62
N LEU A 98 -2.40 -8.85 34.86
CA LEU A 98 -3.33 -8.57 35.95
C LEU A 98 -2.64 -8.60 37.32
N LEU A 99 -1.78 -9.61 37.55
CA LEU A 99 -0.98 -9.71 38.77
C LEU A 99 -0.01 -8.53 38.91
N ASN A 100 0.67 -8.14 37.83
CA ASN A 100 1.61 -7.02 37.85
C ASN A 100 0.90 -5.69 38.12
N ILE A 101 -0.33 -5.48 37.60
CA ILE A 101 -1.14 -4.30 37.90
C ILE A 101 -1.47 -4.25 39.40
N LEU A 102 -1.95 -5.36 39.97
CA LEU A 102 -2.26 -5.44 41.41
C LEU A 102 -1.04 -5.23 42.30
N GLN A 103 0.14 -5.65 41.84
CA GLN A 103 1.41 -5.48 42.57
C GLN A 103 2.10 -4.13 42.30
N GLY A 104 1.57 -3.27 41.43
CA GLY A 104 2.23 -2.02 41.02
C GLY A 104 3.51 -2.23 40.20
N LYS A 105 3.70 -3.41 39.61
CA LYS A 105 4.88 -3.81 38.82
C LYS A 105 4.61 -3.87 37.31
N ALA A 106 3.48 -3.33 36.85
CA ALA A 106 3.11 -3.38 35.44
C ALA A 106 4.13 -2.61 34.59
N VAL A 107 4.73 -3.30 33.62
CA VAL A 107 5.68 -2.72 32.68
C VAL A 107 4.91 -2.05 31.55
N ARG A 108 5.19 -0.78 31.30
CA ARG A 108 4.62 -0.04 30.18
C ARG A 108 5.30 -0.47 28.87
N PRO A 109 4.53 -0.77 27.80
CA PRO A 109 5.09 -1.08 26.50
C PRO A 109 5.98 0.05 25.96
N GLU A 110 7.14 -0.32 25.42
CA GLU A 110 8.08 0.61 24.78
C GLU A 110 8.02 0.43 23.26
N LYS A 111 7.68 1.50 22.51
CA LYS A 111 7.47 1.42 21.05
C LYS A 111 8.72 1.04 20.24
N SER A 112 9.90 1.36 20.76
CA SER A 112 11.21 1.04 20.16
C SER A 112 11.66 -0.40 20.40
N SER A 113 10.98 -1.15 21.26
CA SER A 113 11.37 -2.52 21.60
C SER A 113 10.97 -3.51 20.50
N GLU A 114 11.80 -4.53 20.31
CA GLU A 114 11.51 -5.70 19.48
C GLU A 114 10.22 -6.44 19.89
N LYS A 115 9.76 -6.30 21.13
CA LYS A 115 8.53 -6.94 21.63
C LYS A 115 7.26 -6.17 21.24
N PHE A 116 7.41 -4.91 20.85
CA PHE A 116 6.29 -4.06 20.48
C PHE A 116 5.81 -4.39 19.08
N ARG A 117 4.50 -4.50 18.92
CA ARG A 117 3.82 -4.75 17.65
C ARG A 117 2.88 -3.62 17.31
N SER A 118 2.84 -3.24 16.04
CA SER A 118 1.81 -2.34 15.54
C SER A 118 0.42 -2.97 15.63
N LEU A 119 -0.64 -2.18 15.44
CA LEU A 119 -1.99 -2.78 15.31
C LEU A 119 -2.04 -3.82 14.18
N ILE A 120 -1.37 -3.57 13.05
CA ILE A 120 -1.33 -4.50 11.90
C ILE A 120 -0.57 -5.78 12.26
N GLY A 121 0.56 -5.68 12.96
CA GLY A 121 1.32 -6.83 13.48
C GLY A 121 0.57 -7.60 14.57
N ASN A 122 -0.38 -6.97 15.25
CA ASN A 122 -1.28 -7.66 16.18
C ASN A 122 -2.40 -8.42 15.44
N LEU A 123 -2.79 -8.04 14.22
CA LEU A 123 -3.73 -8.84 13.40
C LEU A 123 -3.08 -10.16 12.97
N ASP A 124 -1.83 -10.11 12.51
CA ASP A 124 -1.05 -11.31 12.17
C ASP A 124 0.29 -11.36 12.91
N VAL A 125 0.31 -12.07 14.03
CA VAL A 125 1.49 -12.20 14.90
C VAL A 125 2.61 -13.07 14.31
N ARG A 126 2.36 -13.77 13.20
CA ARG A 126 3.35 -14.67 12.57
C ARG A 126 4.48 -13.84 11.99
N VAL A 127 5.71 -14.21 12.27
CA VAL A 127 6.90 -13.55 11.71
C VAL A 127 7.76 -14.50 10.89
N ASP A 128 7.69 -15.80 11.14
CA ASP A 128 8.48 -16.79 10.41
C ASP A 128 7.96 -17.00 8.98
N LEU A 129 8.90 -17.19 8.04
CA LEU A 129 8.58 -17.68 6.70
C LEU A 129 8.13 -19.15 6.78
N ASP A 130 7.20 -19.54 5.92
CA ASP A 130 6.76 -20.93 5.83
C ASP A 130 7.93 -21.83 5.40
N LYS A 131 8.32 -22.76 6.29
CA LYS A 131 9.47 -23.63 6.08
C LYS A 131 9.32 -24.53 4.84
N THR A 132 8.11 -24.75 4.34
CA THR A 132 7.82 -25.56 3.16
C THR A 132 7.99 -24.77 1.85
N ILE A 133 8.01 -23.44 1.89
CA ILE A 133 8.19 -22.58 0.72
C ILE A 133 9.66 -22.20 0.65
N LYS A 134 10.40 -22.88 -0.25
CA LYS A 134 11.83 -22.68 -0.46
C LYS A 134 12.09 -21.81 -1.68
N ILE A 135 13.30 -21.26 -1.76
CA ILE A 135 13.80 -20.59 -2.96
C ILE A 135 13.69 -21.54 -4.15
N GLY A 136 13.22 -21.03 -5.29
CA GLY A 136 12.87 -21.82 -6.47
C GLY A 136 11.42 -22.30 -6.53
N ASP A 137 10.69 -22.31 -5.40
CA ASP A 137 9.24 -22.45 -5.42
C ASP A 137 8.61 -21.16 -5.99
N ILE A 138 7.67 -21.30 -6.92
CA ILE A 138 6.92 -20.18 -7.50
C ILE A 138 6.20 -19.33 -6.44
N ARG A 139 5.95 -19.89 -5.26
CA ARG A 139 5.35 -19.21 -4.10
C ARG A 139 6.35 -18.41 -3.27
N TYR A 140 7.66 -18.60 -3.45
CA TYR A 140 8.67 -17.95 -2.61
C TYR A 140 8.60 -16.43 -2.69
N SER A 141 8.79 -15.87 -3.88
CA SER A 141 8.79 -14.41 -4.10
C SER A 141 7.50 -13.74 -3.60
N PRO A 142 6.28 -14.24 -3.89
CA PRO A 142 5.08 -13.63 -3.31
C PRO A 142 4.96 -13.85 -1.79
N HIS A 143 5.41 -14.98 -1.25
CA HIS A 143 5.35 -15.24 0.19
C HIS A 143 6.29 -14.32 0.99
N VAL A 144 7.57 -14.20 0.59
CA VAL A 144 8.50 -13.26 1.22
C VAL A 144 8.02 -11.81 1.03
N SER A 145 7.40 -11.50 -0.13
CA SER A 145 6.86 -10.17 -0.42
C SER A 145 5.74 -9.74 0.53
N ILE A 146 4.76 -10.61 0.82
CA ILE A 146 3.70 -10.25 1.79
C ILE A 146 4.23 -10.20 3.22
N MET A 147 5.16 -11.10 3.58
CA MET A 147 5.77 -11.09 4.90
C MET A 147 6.59 -9.80 5.12
N ALA A 148 7.32 -9.34 4.11
CA ALA A 148 8.04 -8.07 4.10
C ALA A 148 7.08 -6.87 4.15
N ALA A 149 6.01 -6.87 3.34
CA ALA A 149 5.00 -5.82 3.34
C ALA A 149 4.31 -5.69 4.71
N LYS A 150 4.01 -6.82 5.38
CA LYS A 150 3.51 -6.83 6.75
C LYS A 150 4.55 -6.28 7.74
N LEU A 151 5.80 -6.72 7.63
CA LEU A 151 6.89 -6.30 8.52
C LEU A 151 7.17 -4.78 8.42
N SER A 152 6.93 -4.17 7.27
CA SER A 152 7.12 -2.72 7.08
C SER A 152 6.24 -1.82 7.97
N TYR A 153 5.20 -2.37 8.61
CA TYR A 153 4.38 -1.65 9.61
C TYR A 153 5.00 -1.61 11.01
N GLU A 154 5.98 -2.47 11.27
CA GLU A 154 6.59 -2.65 12.59
C GLU A 154 7.78 -1.71 12.81
N ASN A 155 8.26 -1.63 14.05
CA ASN A 155 9.42 -0.81 14.40
C ASN A 155 10.74 -1.45 13.93
N GLU A 156 11.80 -0.64 13.89
CA GLU A 156 13.10 -1.09 13.38
C GLU A 156 13.71 -2.26 14.19
N ALA A 157 13.55 -2.27 15.53
CA ALA A 157 14.12 -3.32 16.36
C ALA A 157 13.46 -4.69 16.09
N LEU A 158 12.14 -4.71 15.92
CA LEU A 158 11.43 -5.92 15.51
C LEU A 158 11.81 -6.33 14.08
N ASN A 159 11.89 -5.39 13.14
CA ASN A 159 12.28 -5.69 11.75
C ASN A 159 13.67 -6.30 11.67
N ARG A 160 14.63 -5.70 12.37
CA ARG A 160 16.00 -6.18 12.49
C ARG A 160 16.04 -7.60 13.05
N THR A 161 15.32 -7.84 14.16
CA THR A 161 15.26 -9.15 14.80
C THR A 161 14.67 -10.22 13.88
N VAL A 162 13.53 -9.93 13.25
CA VAL A 162 12.87 -10.88 12.34
C VAL A 162 13.75 -11.19 11.14
N VAL A 163 14.28 -10.17 10.46
CA VAL A 163 15.08 -10.36 9.24
C VAL A 163 16.38 -11.10 9.57
N GLN A 164 17.11 -10.69 10.62
CA GLN A 164 18.41 -11.28 10.93
C GLN A 164 18.30 -12.63 11.64
N HIS A 165 17.40 -12.79 12.61
CA HIS A 165 17.34 -13.99 13.45
C HIS A 165 16.28 -15.00 13.00
N ASN A 166 15.14 -14.57 12.49
CA ASN A 166 14.10 -15.50 12.03
C ASN A 166 14.32 -15.91 10.57
N TRP A 167 14.67 -14.96 9.70
CA TRP A 167 14.82 -15.21 8.27
C TRP A 167 16.26 -15.49 7.84
N GLN A 168 17.25 -15.21 8.70
CA GLN A 168 18.68 -15.37 8.40
C GLN A 168 19.12 -14.54 7.18
N MET A 169 18.54 -13.34 7.04
CA MET A 169 18.80 -12.39 5.96
C MET A 169 19.51 -11.13 6.48
N HIS A 170 20.13 -10.37 5.59
CA HIS A 170 20.83 -9.15 5.96
C HIS A 170 19.86 -7.94 6.00
N PHE A 171 19.60 -7.41 7.19
CA PHE A 171 18.77 -6.23 7.36
C PHE A 171 19.52 -4.96 6.93
N LEU A 172 18.95 -4.24 5.95
CA LEU A 172 19.56 -3.02 5.42
C LEU A 172 19.05 -1.76 6.14
N GLY A 173 17.78 -1.75 6.54
CA GLY A 173 17.21 -0.65 7.33
C GLY A 173 15.69 -0.53 7.26
N LEU A 174 15.14 0.25 8.20
CA LEU A 174 13.80 0.82 8.13
C LEU A 174 13.95 2.32 7.88
N HIS A 175 13.52 2.79 6.73
CA HIS A 175 13.66 4.19 6.34
C HIS A 175 12.35 4.95 6.54
N ASN A 176 12.47 6.21 6.94
CA ASN A 176 11.38 7.16 7.05
C ASN A 176 11.70 8.38 6.18
N PHE A 177 10.85 8.66 5.20
CA PHE A 177 11.11 9.61 4.13
C PHE A 177 10.21 10.84 4.23
N TRP A 178 10.77 11.98 3.85
CA TRP A 178 10.11 13.27 3.84
C TRP A 178 9.12 13.38 2.66
N ASN A 179 7.92 13.88 2.95
CA ASN A 179 6.93 14.26 1.96
C ASN A 179 6.87 15.79 1.86
N ALA A 180 7.29 16.35 0.73
CA ALA A 180 7.33 17.82 0.51
C ALA A 180 5.94 18.48 0.48
N TYR A 181 4.87 17.71 0.26
CA TYR A 181 3.52 18.23 0.19
C TYR A 181 2.84 18.27 1.56
N GLU A 182 3.19 17.35 2.45
CA GLU A 182 2.68 17.29 3.82
C GLU A 182 3.61 17.94 4.85
N GLU A 183 4.84 18.24 4.45
CA GLU A 183 5.90 18.79 5.32
C GLU A 183 6.16 17.93 6.57
N GLN A 184 6.14 16.61 6.39
CA GLN A 184 6.41 15.64 7.45
C GLN A 184 7.02 14.36 6.89
N TYR A 185 7.56 13.53 7.77
CA TYR A 185 7.97 12.17 7.42
C TYR A 185 6.76 11.23 7.47
N SER A 186 6.27 10.81 6.30
CA SER A 186 5.04 9.99 6.21
C SER A 186 5.18 8.73 5.35
N THR A 187 6.28 8.58 4.60
CA THR A 187 6.51 7.39 3.76
C THR A 187 7.59 6.53 4.38
N GLN A 188 7.31 5.25 4.57
CA GLN A 188 8.27 4.31 5.14
C GLN A 188 8.51 3.11 4.23
N ALA A 189 9.74 2.61 4.22
CA ALA A 189 10.09 1.37 3.55
C ALA A 189 11.11 0.58 4.36
N THR A 190 10.93 -0.74 4.38
CA THR A 190 11.91 -1.67 4.94
C THR A 190 12.72 -2.30 3.80
N MET A 191 14.03 -2.36 3.97
CA MET A 191 14.94 -2.99 3.03
C MET A 191 15.75 -4.09 3.71
N PHE A 192 15.91 -5.20 3.02
CA PHE A 192 16.80 -6.29 3.42
C PHE A 192 17.28 -7.07 2.19
N GLN A 193 18.31 -7.88 2.40
CA GLN A 193 18.92 -8.69 1.36
C GLN A 193 18.96 -10.14 1.80
N ASP A 194 18.40 -11.01 0.96
CA ASP A 194 18.57 -12.45 1.05
C ASP A 194 19.91 -12.82 0.40
N LEU A 195 20.80 -13.37 1.22
CA LEU A 195 22.16 -13.79 0.85
C LEU A 195 22.27 -15.31 0.71
N SER A 196 21.17 -16.04 0.82
CA SER A 196 21.20 -17.50 0.88
C SER A 196 21.53 -18.17 -0.46
N GLU A 197 21.39 -17.47 -1.59
CA GLU A 197 21.66 -18.01 -2.94
C GLU A 197 22.24 -16.92 -3.88
N ASP A 198 22.92 -17.35 -4.95
CA ASP A 198 23.36 -16.49 -6.08
C ASP A 198 22.39 -16.65 -7.27
N PRO A 199 21.68 -15.60 -7.71
CA PRO A 199 21.84 -14.19 -7.32
C PRO A 199 21.17 -13.82 -6.01
N ASN A 200 21.86 -12.99 -5.22
CA ASN A 200 21.28 -12.35 -4.04
C ASN A 200 20.02 -11.56 -4.42
N LEU A 201 19.01 -11.61 -3.56
CA LEU A 201 17.75 -10.90 -3.75
C LEU A 201 17.62 -9.76 -2.74
N VAL A 202 17.52 -8.52 -3.21
CA VAL A 202 17.16 -7.37 -2.37
C VAL A 202 15.65 -7.19 -2.35
N VAL A 203 15.06 -7.00 -1.19
CA VAL A 203 13.61 -6.76 -1.03
C VAL A 203 13.40 -5.34 -0.55
N VAL A 204 12.57 -4.58 -1.28
CA VAL A 204 12.10 -3.25 -0.88
C VAL A 204 10.61 -3.33 -0.56
N ALA A 205 10.23 -3.17 0.70
CA ALA A 205 8.85 -3.25 1.15
C ALA A 205 8.34 -1.90 1.64
N PHE A 206 7.44 -1.29 0.88
CA PHE A 206 6.77 -0.06 1.27
C PHE A 206 5.66 -0.34 2.29
N ARG A 207 5.63 0.48 3.34
CA ARG A 207 4.58 0.48 4.34
C ARG A 207 3.30 1.07 3.76
N GLY A 208 2.17 0.40 4.04
CA GLY A 208 0.85 0.95 3.74
C GLY A 208 0.25 1.79 4.87
N THR A 209 -1.06 2.01 4.78
CA THR A 209 -1.80 2.86 5.71
C THR A 209 -2.05 2.17 7.05
N GLY A 210 -1.73 2.85 8.16
CA GLY A 210 -2.17 2.43 9.49
C GLY A 210 -3.67 2.71 9.66
N PRO A 211 -4.45 1.82 10.31
CA PRO A 211 -5.91 1.96 10.41
C PRO A 211 -6.38 3.22 11.15
N PHE A 212 -5.52 3.81 11.98
CA PHE A 212 -5.79 5.06 12.70
C PHE A 212 -5.01 6.27 12.14
N TYR A 213 -4.32 6.12 11.00
CA TYR A 213 -3.56 7.21 10.40
C TYR A 213 -4.37 7.95 9.33
N ALA A 214 -5.24 8.87 9.77
CA ALA A 214 -6.22 9.56 8.94
C ALA A 214 -5.65 10.23 7.67
N ASN A 215 -4.41 10.75 7.71
CA ASN A 215 -3.78 11.40 6.55
C ASN A 215 -3.55 10.43 5.39
N ALA A 216 -3.14 9.19 5.68
CA ALA A 216 -2.95 8.20 4.62
C ALA A 216 -4.30 7.72 4.06
N TRP A 217 -5.34 7.60 4.89
CA TRP A 217 -6.71 7.36 4.39
C TRP A 217 -7.23 8.48 3.50
N ILE A 218 -6.92 9.74 3.84
CA ILE A 218 -7.23 10.91 2.99
C ILE A 218 -6.53 10.77 1.64
N THR A 219 -5.28 10.32 1.63
CA THR A 219 -4.51 10.06 0.40
C THR A 219 -5.16 8.96 -0.44
N ASP A 220 -5.61 7.87 0.17
CA ASP A 220 -6.20 6.71 -0.55
C ASP A 220 -7.57 7.02 -1.20
N ILE A 221 -8.33 7.99 -0.66
CA ILE A 221 -9.63 8.42 -1.20
C ILE A 221 -9.55 9.69 -2.05
N ASP A 222 -8.35 10.25 -2.18
CA ASP A 222 -8.12 11.41 -3.02
C ASP A 222 -8.39 11.03 -4.48
N LEU A 223 -9.09 11.91 -5.20
CA LEU A 223 -9.37 11.71 -6.62
C LEU A 223 -8.43 12.55 -7.50
N SER A 224 -7.44 13.19 -6.88
CA SER A 224 -6.48 14.05 -7.54
C SER A 224 -5.50 13.26 -8.42
N TRP A 225 -5.13 13.84 -9.55
CA TRP A 225 -4.19 13.25 -10.50
C TRP A 225 -3.34 14.30 -11.22
N TYR A 226 -2.18 13.88 -11.71
CA TYR A 226 -1.38 14.62 -12.70
C TYR A 226 -1.22 13.78 -13.96
N ASP A 227 -1.36 14.41 -15.14
CA ASP A 227 -1.18 13.80 -16.45
C ASP A 227 0.28 13.99 -16.90
N LEU A 228 1.06 12.92 -16.79
CA LEU A 228 2.47 12.94 -17.18
C LEU A 228 2.60 12.63 -18.67
N GLU A 229 3.43 13.41 -19.36
CA GLU A 229 3.62 13.29 -20.81
C GLU A 229 4.01 11.86 -21.22
N GLY A 230 3.20 11.26 -22.11
CA GLY A 230 3.45 9.93 -22.64
C GLY A 230 3.09 8.78 -21.68
N MET A 231 2.90 9.07 -20.39
CA MET A 231 2.51 8.09 -19.38
C MET A 231 1.01 8.08 -19.12
N GLY A 232 0.32 9.22 -19.12
CA GLY A 232 -1.09 9.33 -18.75
C GLY A 232 -1.30 9.81 -17.30
N LYS A 233 -2.53 9.66 -16.79
CA LYS A 233 -2.92 10.22 -15.48
C LYS A 233 -2.55 9.28 -14.35
N ILE A 234 -1.88 9.84 -13.34
CA ILE A 234 -1.41 9.11 -12.16
C ILE A 234 -1.93 9.80 -10.90
N HIS A 235 -2.29 9.00 -9.91
CA HIS A 235 -2.81 9.47 -8.63
C HIS A 235 -1.82 10.41 -7.91
N ALA A 236 -2.25 11.64 -7.64
CA ALA A 236 -1.41 12.71 -7.10
C ALA A 236 -0.88 12.36 -5.70
N GLY A 237 -1.74 11.88 -4.80
CA GLY A 237 -1.37 11.48 -3.45
C GLY A 237 -0.21 10.48 -3.40
N PHE A 238 -0.26 9.42 -4.20
CA PHE A 238 0.80 8.41 -4.27
C PHE A 238 2.12 8.97 -4.82
N MET A 239 2.08 9.85 -5.83
CA MET A 239 3.29 10.53 -6.33
C MET A 239 3.92 11.43 -5.26
N LYS A 240 3.11 12.22 -4.55
CA LYS A 240 3.58 13.07 -3.44
C LYS A 240 4.23 12.24 -2.33
N ALA A 241 3.61 11.13 -1.95
CA ALA A 241 4.15 10.21 -0.94
C ALA A 241 5.46 9.56 -1.40
N LEU A 242 5.58 9.17 -2.66
CA LEU A 242 6.79 8.54 -3.19
C LEU A 242 7.97 9.51 -3.32
N GLY A 243 7.71 10.81 -3.50
CA GLY A 243 8.74 11.85 -3.50
C GLY A 243 8.68 12.84 -4.64
N LEU A 244 7.51 13.10 -5.23
CA LEU A 244 7.31 14.20 -6.18
C LEU A 244 7.82 15.52 -5.57
N GLN A 245 8.49 16.34 -6.38
CA GLN A 245 9.07 17.61 -5.95
C GLN A 245 8.20 18.80 -6.36
N LYS A 246 8.24 19.86 -5.55
CA LYS A 246 7.63 21.16 -5.88
C LYS A 246 8.72 22.16 -6.30
N PRO A 247 8.53 22.96 -7.36
CA PRO A 247 7.51 22.85 -8.43
C PRO A 247 7.90 21.90 -9.57
N ILE A 248 9.08 21.29 -9.50
CA ILE A 248 9.78 20.69 -10.66
C ILE A 248 9.18 19.34 -11.10
N GLY A 249 8.37 18.70 -10.27
CA GLY A 249 7.81 17.38 -10.57
C GLY A 249 8.81 16.26 -10.26
N TRP A 250 9.27 15.54 -11.28
CA TRP A 250 10.21 14.41 -11.16
C TRP A 250 11.57 14.76 -11.79
N PRO A 251 12.39 15.62 -11.14
CA PRO A 251 13.75 15.85 -11.61
C PRO A 251 14.55 14.55 -11.53
N LYS A 252 15.48 14.33 -12.48
CA LYS A 252 16.30 13.10 -12.50
C LYS A 252 17.11 12.93 -11.22
N ASP A 253 17.64 14.02 -10.70
CA ASP A 253 18.40 14.08 -9.45
C ASP A 253 17.94 15.26 -8.59
N ILE A 254 18.01 15.12 -7.26
CA ILE A 254 17.70 16.21 -6.34
C ILE A 254 18.92 17.13 -6.27
N ILE A 255 18.80 18.33 -6.85
CA ILE A 255 19.79 19.40 -6.69
C ILE A 255 19.58 19.96 -5.28
N ASN A 256 20.50 19.66 -4.36
CA ASN A 256 20.61 20.42 -3.13
C ASN A 256 20.98 21.85 -3.53
N GLN A 257 20.10 22.82 -3.27
CA GLN A 257 20.47 24.22 -3.46
C GLN A 257 21.75 24.48 -2.66
N GLU A 258 22.80 24.85 -3.38
CA GLU A 258 24.13 25.16 -2.86
C GLU A 258 24.00 26.17 -1.71
N GLY A 259 24.44 25.79 -0.51
CA GLY A 259 24.49 26.70 0.65
C GLY A 259 24.04 26.12 1.99
N GLN A 260 23.45 24.92 2.05
CA GLN A 260 23.27 24.22 3.32
C GLN A 260 24.46 23.30 3.58
N GLU A 261 25.46 23.86 4.26
CA GLU A 261 26.52 23.13 4.93
C GLU A 261 25.98 21.92 5.70
N GLN A 262 26.87 20.94 5.84
CA GLN A 262 26.75 19.63 6.50
C GLN A 262 26.13 19.69 7.91
N ASN A 263 24.83 19.94 8.01
CA ASN A 263 24.03 19.54 9.14
C ASN A 263 23.29 18.26 8.74
N ASN A 264 23.35 17.25 9.61
CA ASN A 264 22.86 15.87 9.48
C ASN A 264 21.35 15.67 9.17
N ASN A 265 20.69 16.59 8.47
CA ASN A 265 19.25 16.63 8.28
C ASN A 265 18.84 16.93 6.81
N THR A 266 19.58 16.40 5.84
CA THR A 266 19.13 16.42 4.44
C THR A 266 17.84 15.59 4.33
N LYS A 267 16.72 16.25 4.00
CA LYS A 267 15.42 15.60 3.79
C LYS A 267 15.56 14.56 2.68
N GLN A 268 15.35 13.29 3.03
CA GLN A 268 15.43 12.18 2.07
C GLN A 268 14.06 11.83 1.54
N PHE A 269 13.94 11.70 0.22
CA PHE A 269 12.72 11.33 -0.48
C PHE A 269 12.76 9.87 -0.89
N ALA A 270 11.63 9.16 -0.80
CA ALA A 270 11.59 7.70 -0.87
C ALA A 270 12.16 7.16 -2.20
N TYR A 271 11.67 7.65 -3.34
CA TYR A 271 12.17 7.22 -4.65
C TYR A 271 13.68 7.42 -4.78
N TYR A 272 14.16 8.65 -4.58
CA TYR A 272 15.55 9.01 -4.79
C TYR A 272 16.49 8.23 -3.89
N LYS A 273 16.19 8.16 -2.59
CA LYS A 273 17.07 7.46 -1.63
C LYS A 273 17.11 5.96 -1.91
N ILE A 274 15.97 5.32 -2.17
CA ILE A 274 15.90 3.88 -2.47
C ILE A 274 16.61 3.59 -3.80
N ARG A 275 16.41 4.42 -4.83
CA ARG A 275 17.12 4.28 -6.13
C ARG A 275 18.63 4.30 -5.95
N GLU A 276 19.16 5.27 -5.20
CA GLU A 276 20.60 5.37 -4.95
C GLU A 276 21.13 4.24 -4.07
N ASP A 277 20.36 3.78 -3.08
CA ASP A 277 20.75 2.64 -2.26
C ASP A 277 20.78 1.34 -3.06
N LEU A 278 19.78 1.11 -3.91
CA LEU A 278 19.76 -0.03 -4.82
C LEU A 278 20.96 0.00 -5.78
N LYS A 279 21.30 1.15 -6.36
CA LYS A 279 22.53 1.29 -7.17
C LYS A 279 23.78 0.88 -6.40
N LYS A 280 23.92 1.33 -5.15
CA LYS A 280 25.07 1.00 -4.30
C LYS A 280 25.12 -0.46 -3.85
N ILE A 281 23.97 -1.08 -3.61
CA ILE A 281 23.90 -2.48 -3.15
C ILE A 281 24.12 -3.42 -4.33
N LEU A 282 23.42 -3.18 -5.44
CA LEU A 282 23.42 -4.06 -6.61
C LEU A 282 24.69 -3.94 -7.47
N SER A 283 25.48 -2.87 -7.32
CA SER A 283 26.81 -2.77 -7.94
C SER A 283 27.85 -3.68 -7.30
N LYS A 284 27.60 -4.16 -6.07
CA LYS A 284 28.49 -5.10 -5.37
C LYS A 284 28.38 -6.54 -5.87
N ASN A 285 27.26 -6.88 -6.52
CA ASN A 285 27.03 -8.17 -7.14
C ASN A 285 26.22 -7.98 -8.43
N GLU A 286 26.89 -8.16 -9.58
CA GLU A 286 26.28 -7.96 -10.90
C GLU A 286 25.08 -8.86 -11.16
N LYS A 287 25.03 -10.06 -10.57
CA LYS A 287 23.88 -10.95 -10.74
C LYS A 287 22.72 -10.61 -9.83
N ALA A 288 22.96 -9.88 -8.73
CA ALA A 288 21.94 -9.54 -7.75
C ALA A 288 20.74 -8.85 -8.41
N LYS A 289 19.56 -9.27 -7.98
CA LYS A 289 18.26 -8.76 -8.40
C LYS A 289 17.55 -8.12 -7.20
N PHE A 290 16.48 -7.39 -7.48
CA PHE A 290 15.61 -6.90 -6.43
C PHE A 290 14.14 -7.06 -6.78
N ILE A 291 13.31 -7.10 -5.74
CA ILE A 291 11.86 -7.03 -5.85
C ILE A 291 11.34 -5.85 -5.04
N VAL A 292 10.22 -5.30 -5.49
CA VAL A 292 9.51 -4.23 -4.78
C VAL A 292 8.13 -4.76 -4.39
N THR A 293 7.74 -4.53 -3.15
CA THR A 293 6.48 -5.03 -2.61
C THR A 293 5.81 -4.00 -1.71
N GLY A 294 4.52 -4.20 -1.50
CA GLY A 294 3.78 -3.47 -0.49
C GLY A 294 2.33 -3.94 -0.38
N HIS A 295 1.73 -3.59 0.75
CA HIS A 295 0.34 -3.84 1.07
C HIS A 295 -0.42 -2.50 1.10
N SER A 296 -1.67 -2.47 0.63
CA SER A 296 -2.50 -1.25 0.64
C SER A 296 -1.83 -0.11 -0.15
N LEU A 297 -1.76 1.12 0.40
CA LEU A 297 -0.94 2.23 -0.08
C LEU A 297 0.48 1.81 -0.47
N GLY A 298 1.13 0.93 0.31
CA GLY A 298 2.47 0.45 0.01
C GLY A 298 2.55 -0.31 -1.32
N GLY A 299 1.48 -1.00 -1.70
CA GLY A 299 1.37 -1.63 -3.01
C GLY A 299 1.34 -0.60 -4.15
N ALA A 300 0.62 0.51 -3.96
CA ALA A 300 0.60 1.60 -4.93
C ALA A 300 1.97 2.25 -5.08
N LEU A 301 2.67 2.49 -3.97
CA LEU A 301 4.04 3.00 -3.97
C LEU A 301 5.02 2.04 -4.64
N ALA A 302 4.85 0.72 -4.48
CA ALA A 302 5.71 -0.28 -5.09
C ALA A 302 5.67 -0.24 -6.63
N ILE A 303 4.47 -0.22 -7.23
CA ILE A 303 4.35 -0.14 -8.69
C ILE A 303 4.69 1.25 -9.22
N LEU A 304 4.43 2.30 -8.44
CA LEU A 304 4.80 3.67 -8.81
C LEU A 304 6.32 3.86 -8.78
N PHE A 305 7.03 3.23 -7.84
CA PHE A 305 8.50 3.21 -7.83
C PHE A 305 9.06 2.68 -9.15
N ALA A 306 8.54 1.55 -9.64
CA ALA A 306 8.90 1.02 -10.95
C ALA A 306 8.57 1.99 -12.10
N SER A 307 7.42 2.68 -12.04
CA SER A 307 7.07 3.67 -13.07
C SER A 307 8.02 4.88 -13.12
N VAL A 308 8.52 5.34 -11.96
CA VAL A 308 9.45 6.48 -11.92
C VAL A 308 10.85 6.05 -12.37
N LEU A 309 11.26 4.80 -12.10
CA LEU A 309 12.48 4.24 -12.72
C LEU A 309 12.39 4.25 -14.25
N ILE A 310 11.23 3.88 -14.82
CA ILE A 310 10.97 3.94 -16.26
C ILE A 310 11.02 5.39 -16.75
N LEU A 311 10.36 6.32 -16.05
CA LEU A 311 10.36 7.75 -16.38
C LEU A 311 11.78 8.35 -16.39
N HIS A 312 12.64 7.93 -15.47
CA HIS A 312 14.03 8.40 -15.37
C HIS A 312 15.01 7.63 -16.27
N GLU A 313 14.51 6.68 -17.07
CA GLU A 313 15.30 5.81 -17.95
C GLU A 313 16.41 5.05 -17.21
N GLU A 314 16.09 4.56 -16.00
CA GLU A 314 17.01 3.79 -15.16
C GLU A 314 17.13 2.34 -15.65
N GLU A 315 17.50 2.13 -16.92
CA GLU A 315 17.48 0.83 -17.60
C GLU A 315 18.28 -0.24 -16.84
N TRP A 316 19.44 0.11 -16.28
CA TRP A 316 20.26 -0.82 -15.49
C TRP A 316 19.56 -1.32 -14.21
N LEU A 317 18.77 -0.46 -13.55
CA LEU A 317 17.96 -0.90 -12.42
C LEU A 317 16.75 -1.70 -12.90
N LEU A 318 16.13 -1.32 -14.01
CA LEU A 318 14.99 -2.05 -14.56
C LEU A 318 15.37 -3.48 -14.97
N ASP A 319 16.56 -3.68 -15.56
CA ASP A 319 17.10 -5.01 -15.86
C ASP A 319 17.33 -5.86 -14.60
N LYS A 320 17.53 -5.23 -13.45
CA LYS A 320 17.74 -5.88 -12.14
C LYS A 320 16.45 -6.06 -11.34
N LEU A 321 15.34 -5.45 -11.76
CA LEU A 321 14.04 -5.56 -11.11
C LEU A 321 13.39 -6.88 -11.52
N GLU A 322 13.44 -7.89 -10.65
CA GLU A 322 12.84 -9.19 -10.94
C GLU A 322 11.29 -9.12 -10.94
N GLY A 323 10.73 -8.30 -10.05
CA GLY A 323 9.29 -8.14 -10.03
C GLY A 323 8.74 -7.19 -8.97
N VAL A 324 7.48 -6.85 -9.19
CA VAL A 324 6.64 -6.05 -8.30
C VAL A 324 5.47 -6.91 -7.82
N TYR A 325 5.38 -7.11 -6.51
CA TYR A 325 4.37 -7.95 -5.87
C TYR A 325 3.50 -7.08 -4.96
N THR A 326 2.21 -6.94 -5.27
CA THR A 326 1.34 -6.03 -4.52
C THR A 326 0.13 -6.75 -3.94
N PHE A 327 -0.30 -6.31 -2.76
CA PHE A 327 -1.36 -6.96 -1.99
C PHE A 327 -2.40 -5.92 -1.59
N GLY A 328 -3.65 -6.08 -2.01
CA GLY A 328 -4.69 -5.10 -1.70
C GLY A 328 -4.41 -3.71 -2.31
N GLN A 329 -3.72 -3.67 -3.45
CA GLN A 329 -3.29 -2.43 -4.10
C GLN A 329 -4.49 -1.63 -4.63
N PRO A 330 -4.63 -0.33 -4.31
CA PRO A 330 -5.61 0.53 -4.96
C PRO A 330 -5.24 0.81 -6.43
N ARG A 331 -6.15 1.44 -7.18
CA ARG A 331 -5.88 1.87 -8.56
C ARG A 331 -4.92 3.06 -8.54
N VAL A 332 -3.88 3.02 -9.40
CA VAL A 332 -2.76 3.99 -9.36
C VAL A 332 -2.81 5.03 -10.48
N GLY A 333 -3.40 4.69 -11.62
CA GLY A 333 -3.49 5.58 -12.77
C GLY A 333 -4.59 5.18 -13.72
N ASP A 334 -4.65 5.85 -14.87
CA ASP A 334 -5.64 5.60 -15.91
C ASP A 334 -5.25 4.46 -16.87
N GLU A 335 -6.10 4.23 -17.88
CA GLU A 335 -5.86 3.23 -18.91
C GLU A 335 -4.58 3.48 -19.71
N GLN A 336 -4.25 4.75 -19.97
CA GLN A 336 -3.03 5.11 -20.66
C GLN A 336 -1.80 4.74 -19.81
N PHE A 337 -1.83 5.05 -18.52
CA PHE A 337 -0.79 4.63 -17.57
C PHE A 337 -0.66 3.11 -17.50
N GLY A 338 -1.80 2.40 -17.48
CA GLY A 338 -1.80 0.94 -17.51
C GLY A 338 -1.15 0.36 -18.76
N ASN A 339 -1.48 0.87 -19.94
CA ASN A 339 -0.89 0.43 -21.21
C ASN A 339 0.61 0.75 -21.27
N PHE A 340 1.00 1.96 -20.87
CA PHE A 340 2.39 2.39 -20.77
C PHE A 340 3.20 1.43 -19.88
N MET A 341 2.70 1.13 -18.67
CA MET A 341 3.38 0.24 -17.74
C MET A 341 3.48 -1.18 -18.27
N MET A 342 2.40 -1.73 -18.84
CA MET A 342 2.41 -3.09 -19.40
C MET A 342 3.43 -3.25 -20.54
N GLU A 343 3.56 -2.25 -21.42
CA GLU A 343 4.57 -2.24 -22.47
C GLU A 343 5.99 -2.24 -21.89
N LYS A 344 6.26 -1.33 -20.95
CA LYS A 344 7.61 -1.12 -20.40
C LYS A 344 8.05 -2.27 -19.48
N LEU A 345 7.17 -2.80 -18.63
CA LEU A 345 7.46 -3.97 -17.80
C LEU A 345 7.76 -5.18 -18.67
N LYS A 346 7.05 -5.37 -19.79
CA LYS A 346 7.36 -6.42 -20.76
C LYS A 346 8.71 -6.22 -21.44
N LYS A 347 9.10 -4.98 -21.78
CA LYS A 347 10.41 -4.67 -22.37
C LYS A 347 11.56 -5.15 -21.47
N PHE A 348 11.45 -4.94 -20.16
CA PHE A 348 12.49 -5.27 -19.18
C PHE A 348 12.29 -6.63 -18.48
N ASP A 349 11.35 -7.45 -18.94
CA ASP A 349 10.99 -8.75 -18.33
C ASP A 349 10.65 -8.66 -16.82
N VAL A 350 10.05 -7.56 -16.40
CA VAL A 350 9.67 -7.33 -15.01
C VAL A 350 8.33 -8.02 -14.74
N LYS A 351 8.31 -8.93 -13.77
CA LYS A 351 7.07 -9.58 -13.33
C LYS A 351 6.21 -8.60 -12.53
N TYR A 352 4.92 -8.51 -12.84
CA TYR A 352 3.98 -7.73 -12.03
C TYR A 352 2.79 -8.59 -11.61
N PHE A 353 2.65 -8.79 -10.31
CA PHE A 353 1.59 -9.61 -9.72
C PHE A 353 0.78 -8.83 -8.70
N ARG A 354 -0.51 -8.64 -9.01
CA ARG A 354 -1.47 -7.97 -8.14
C ARG A 354 -2.37 -8.99 -7.44
N TYR A 355 -2.15 -9.19 -6.14
CA TYR A 355 -2.94 -10.10 -5.31
C TYR A 355 -4.14 -9.38 -4.73
N VAL A 356 -5.33 -9.96 -4.93
CA VAL A 356 -6.59 -9.45 -4.40
C VAL A 356 -7.32 -10.55 -3.65
N TYR A 357 -7.66 -10.27 -2.40
CA TYR A 357 -8.42 -11.20 -1.58
C TYR A 357 -9.90 -10.80 -1.49
N CYS A 358 -10.77 -11.74 -1.89
CA CYS A 358 -12.20 -11.76 -1.59
C CYS A 358 -12.89 -10.38 -1.84
N ASN A 359 -13.47 -9.81 -0.79
CA ASN A 359 -14.18 -8.53 -0.82
C ASN A 359 -13.35 -7.36 -0.31
N ASP A 360 -12.01 -7.47 -0.29
CA ASP A 360 -11.13 -6.38 0.12
C ASP A 360 -11.53 -5.06 -0.55
N MET A 361 -11.89 -4.07 0.26
CA MET A 361 -12.42 -2.83 -0.26
C MET A 361 -11.38 -1.96 -0.99
N VAL A 362 -10.09 -2.10 -0.70
CA VAL A 362 -9.06 -1.15 -1.15
C VAL A 362 -8.73 -1.26 -2.64
N PRO A 363 -8.57 -2.46 -3.24
CA PRO A 363 -8.44 -2.59 -4.69
C PRO A 363 -9.59 -1.96 -5.48
N ARG A 364 -10.75 -1.79 -4.85
CA ARG A 364 -11.93 -1.22 -5.49
C ARG A 364 -11.97 0.30 -5.42
N LEU A 365 -10.90 0.93 -4.94
CA LEU A 365 -10.70 2.38 -4.84
C LEU A 365 -9.44 2.83 -5.60
N PRO A 366 -9.40 4.05 -6.14
CA PRO A 366 -10.55 4.91 -6.46
C PRO A 366 -11.57 4.22 -7.39
N TYR A 367 -12.77 4.78 -7.50
CA TYR A 367 -13.86 4.18 -8.27
C TYR A 367 -13.52 3.99 -9.76
N ASP A 368 -13.76 2.79 -10.30
CA ASP A 368 -13.71 2.55 -11.74
C ASP A 368 -15.06 2.94 -12.35
N ASP A 369 -15.10 4.17 -12.88
CA ASP A 369 -16.18 4.65 -13.72
C ASP A 369 -15.57 5.27 -14.98
N LYS A 370 -16.35 5.28 -16.07
CA LYS A 370 -15.98 5.93 -17.34
C LYS A 370 -15.59 7.41 -17.15
N THR A 371 -15.95 8.00 -16.01
CA THR A 371 -15.77 9.41 -15.67
C THR A 371 -14.68 9.72 -14.64
N LEU A 372 -14.11 8.72 -13.94
CA LEU A 372 -13.06 8.91 -12.91
C LEU A 372 -11.70 8.32 -13.30
N PHE A 373 -11.62 7.71 -14.48
CA PHE A 373 -10.41 7.32 -15.24
C PHE A 373 -9.45 6.31 -14.59
N PHE A 374 -9.43 6.13 -13.27
CA PHE A 374 -8.54 5.17 -12.63
C PHE A 374 -8.92 3.74 -12.99
N LYS A 375 -7.94 2.97 -13.48
CA LYS A 375 -8.09 1.56 -13.84
C LYS A 375 -6.96 0.73 -13.24
N HIS A 376 -7.25 -0.55 -13.00
CA HIS A 376 -6.18 -1.52 -12.80
C HIS A 376 -5.56 -1.88 -14.14
N PHE A 377 -4.31 -2.35 -14.08
CA PHE A 377 -3.61 -2.97 -15.19
C PHE A 377 -2.84 -4.19 -14.69
N GLY A 378 -2.37 -5.02 -15.63
CA GLY A 378 -1.79 -6.32 -15.30
C GLY A 378 -2.83 -7.33 -14.84
N SER A 379 -2.37 -8.56 -14.61
CA SER A 379 -3.25 -9.66 -14.19
C SER A 379 -3.64 -9.53 -12.71
N CYS A 380 -4.94 -9.64 -12.43
CA CYS A 380 -5.48 -9.79 -11.08
C CYS A 380 -5.37 -11.24 -10.64
N LEU A 381 -4.54 -11.53 -9.64
CA LEU A 381 -4.53 -12.81 -8.95
C LEU A 381 -5.57 -12.77 -7.83
N TYR A 382 -6.81 -13.10 -8.19
CA TYR A 382 -7.96 -13.05 -7.29
C TYR A 382 -8.10 -14.35 -6.50
N TYR A 383 -8.24 -14.26 -5.17
CA TYR A 383 -8.51 -15.39 -4.29
C TYR A 383 -9.84 -15.20 -3.58
N ASN A 384 -10.71 -16.20 -3.59
CA ASN A 384 -11.97 -16.15 -2.85
C ASN A 384 -11.77 -16.44 -1.34
N SER A 385 -12.86 -16.44 -0.56
CA SER A 385 -12.85 -16.71 0.89
C SER A 385 -12.40 -18.13 1.29
N LEU A 386 -12.22 -19.03 0.33
CA LEU A 386 -11.64 -20.38 0.48
C LEU A 386 -10.19 -20.45 -0.02
N TYR A 387 -9.58 -19.32 -0.37
CA TYR A 387 -8.25 -19.24 -0.99
C TYR A 387 -8.13 -19.97 -2.33
N LYS A 388 -9.23 -20.16 -3.07
CA LYS A 388 -9.16 -20.64 -4.46
C LYS A 388 -8.87 -19.46 -5.37
N GLY A 389 -7.73 -19.54 -6.06
CA GLY A 389 -7.22 -18.50 -6.94
C GLY A 389 -7.82 -18.56 -8.34
N LYS A 390 -7.93 -17.41 -9.00
CA LYS A 390 -8.21 -17.25 -10.43
C LYS A 390 -7.41 -16.06 -10.98
N VAL A 391 -6.96 -16.18 -12.22
CA VAL A 391 -6.40 -15.04 -12.97
C VAL A 391 -7.56 -14.33 -13.65
N LEU A 392 -7.76 -13.05 -13.32
CA LEU A 392 -8.82 -12.20 -13.87
C LEU A 392 -8.21 -10.91 -14.43
N GLU A 393 -8.89 -10.25 -15.36
CA GLU A 393 -8.54 -8.88 -15.75
C GLU A 393 -8.87 -7.89 -14.63
N GLU A 394 -10.06 -8.06 -14.01
CA GLU A 394 -10.52 -7.22 -12.90
C GLU A 394 -11.21 -8.08 -11.83
N GLU A 395 -11.11 -7.65 -10.56
CA GLU A 395 -11.74 -8.34 -9.44
C GLU A 395 -13.29 -8.29 -9.51
N PRO A 396 -13.98 -9.33 -9.01
CA PRO A 396 -15.44 -9.30 -8.90
C PRO A 396 -15.91 -8.12 -8.04
N ASN A 397 -17.07 -7.54 -8.38
CA ASN A 397 -17.56 -6.33 -7.73
C ASN A 397 -16.52 -5.19 -7.75
N LYS A 398 -16.11 -4.77 -8.95
CA LYS A 398 -15.05 -3.77 -9.16
C LYS A 398 -15.22 -2.45 -8.41
N ASN A 399 -16.46 -2.12 -8.05
CA ASN A 399 -16.83 -0.93 -7.29
C ASN A 399 -17.49 -1.32 -5.98
N TYR A 400 -16.90 -0.92 -4.86
CA TYR A 400 -17.29 -1.42 -3.54
C TYR A 400 -18.77 -1.12 -3.18
N PHE A 401 -19.31 0.08 -3.45
CA PHE A 401 -20.66 0.46 -2.99
C PHE A 401 -21.83 -0.08 -3.86
N SER A 402 -21.64 -1.16 -4.60
CA SER A 402 -22.73 -1.81 -5.34
C SER A 402 -23.76 -2.45 -4.38
N LEU A 403 -25.02 -2.03 -4.46
CA LEU A 403 -26.12 -2.54 -3.64
C LEU A 403 -26.37 -4.04 -3.82
N LEU A 404 -26.18 -4.55 -5.05
CA LEU A 404 -26.34 -5.98 -5.38
C LEU A 404 -25.37 -6.89 -4.61
N TRP A 405 -24.22 -6.35 -4.20
CA TRP A 405 -23.17 -7.11 -3.52
C TRP A 405 -23.22 -7.02 -2.01
N VAL A 406 -24.14 -6.24 -1.42
CA VAL A 406 -24.22 -6.09 0.04
C VAL A 406 -24.42 -7.44 0.72
N PHE A 407 -25.44 -8.20 0.31
CA PHE A 407 -25.75 -9.50 0.91
C PHE A 407 -24.63 -10.55 0.73
N PRO A 408 -24.08 -10.77 -0.49
CA PRO A 408 -22.92 -11.66 -0.67
C PRO A 408 -21.70 -11.29 0.18
N LYS A 409 -21.43 -10.01 0.40
CA LYS A 409 -20.30 -9.60 1.23
C LYS A 409 -20.52 -9.89 2.71
N VAL A 410 -21.73 -9.63 3.23
CA VAL A 410 -22.07 -9.95 4.63
C VAL A 410 -21.94 -11.45 4.87
N LEU A 411 -22.42 -12.28 3.93
CA LEU A 411 -22.25 -13.74 4.02
C LEU A 411 -20.77 -14.14 4.02
N ASN A 412 -19.94 -13.54 3.18
CA ASN A 412 -18.50 -13.80 3.18
C ASN A 412 -17.84 -13.36 4.50
N ALA A 413 -18.20 -12.20 5.05
CA ALA A 413 -17.65 -11.72 6.32
C ALA A 413 -18.04 -12.65 7.48
N ALA A 414 -19.29 -13.11 7.53
CA ALA A 414 -19.74 -14.11 8.50
C ALA A 414 -18.99 -15.44 8.35
N PHE A 415 -18.84 -15.92 7.10
CA PHE A 415 -18.08 -17.14 6.83
C PHE A 415 -16.61 -17.00 7.22
N GLU A 416 -15.97 -15.87 6.95
CA GLU A 416 -14.59 -15.58 7.34
C GLU A 416 -14.39 -15.60 8.86
N LEU A 417 -15.34 -15.06 9.63
CA LEU A 417 -15.34 -15.12 11.09
C LEU A 417 -15.55 -16.56 11.60
N ILE A 418 -16.39 -17.36 10.95
CA ILE A 418 -16.54 -18.79 11.33
C ILE A 418 -15.26 -19.55 10.99
N ARG A 419 -14.70 -19.31 9.79
CA ARG A 419 -13.50 -19.96 9.27
C ARG A 419 -12.28 -19.70 10.15
N SER A 420 -12.17 -18.54 10.80
CA SER A 420 -11.04 -18.25 11.70
C SER A 420 -10.92 -19.22 12.87
N PHE A 421 -12.03 -19.81 13.32
CA PHE A 421 -12.03 -20.83 14.38
C PHE A 421 -11.80 -22.25 13.85
N ILE A 422 -12.17 -22.51 12.60
CA ILE A 422 -12.08 -23.84 11.98
C ILE A 422 -10.67 -24.10 11.40
N LEU A 423 -10.10 -23.10 10.74
CA LEU A 423 -8.83 -23.24 9.99
C LEU A 423 -7.66 -23.80 10.82
N PRO A 424 -7.48 -23.45 12.12
CA PRO A 424 -6.38 -23.99 12.92
C PRO A 424 -6.47 -25.51 13.13
N TRP A 425 -7.69 -26.04 13.21
CA TRP A 425 -7.92 -27.48 13.36
C TRP A 425 -7.66 -28.25 12.06
N ILE A 426 -7.87 -27.63 10.91
CA ILE A 426 -7.71 -28.27 9.59
C ILE A 426 -6.28 -28.13 9.06
N LYS A 427 -5.63 -26.98 9.28
CA LYS A 427 -4.35 -26.62 8.64
C LYS A 427 -3.18 -26.50 9.62
N GLY A 428 -3.44 -26.58 10.93
CA GLY A 428 -2.43 -26.52 11.97
C GLY A 428 -2.40 -25.19 12.74
N SER A 429 -1.65 -25.17 13.84
CA SER A 429 -1.57 -24.04 14.78
C SER A 429 -1.12 -22.73 14.15
N ASP A 430 -0.34 -22.79 13.07
CA ASP A 430 0.12 -21.65 12.26
C ASP A 430 -1.02 -20.83 11.64
N TYR A 431 -2.24 -21.35 11.63
CA TYR A 431 -3.42 -20.67 11.10
C TYR A 431 -4.34 -20.13 12.19
N LYS A 432 -3.94 -20.26 13.46
CA LYS A 432 -4.62 -19.62 14.59
C LYS A 432 -4.54 -18.12 14.45
N GLN A 433 -5.71 -17.48 14.38
CA GLN A 433 -5.82 -16.03 14.31
C GLN A 433 -5.70 -15.42 15.70
N SER A 434 -5.14 -14.21 15.75
CA SER A 434 -5.04 -13.45 17.00
C SER A 434 -6.42 -12.95 17.43
N TRP A 435 -6.58 -12.61 18.71
CA TRP A 435 -7.80 -11.97 19.19
C TRP A 435 -8.07 -10.63 18.50
N SER A 436 -7.03 -9.88 18.16
CA SER A 436 -7.15 -8.62 17.41
C SER A 436 -7.75 -8.85 16.03
N GLU A 437 -7.36 -9.91 15.34
CA GLU A 437 -7.95 -10.28 14.06
C GLU A 437 -9.41 -10.76 14.20
N ILE A 438 -9.74 -11.54 15.23
CA ILE A 438 -11.13 -11.93 15.50
C ILE A 438 -12.00 -10.68 15.72
N MET A 439 -11.52 -9.71 16.49
CA MET A 439 -12.20 -8.43 16.67
C MET A 439 -12.33 -7.66 15.35
N PHE A 440 -11.30 -7.64 14.52
CA PHE A 440 -11.33 -7.00 13.22
C PHE A 440 -12.35 -7.65 12.27
N ARG A 441 -12.47 -8.98 12.29
CA ARG A 441 -13.53 -9.70 11.55
C ARG A 441 -14.94 -9.37 12.02
N MET A 442 -15.14 -9.14 13.32
CA MET A 442 -16.44 -8.65 13.83
C MET A 442 -16.80 -7.27 13.27
N VAL A 443 -15.83 -6.36 13.15
CA VAL A 443 -16.03 -5.07 12.47
C VAL A 443 -16.39 -5.28 10.99
N GLY A 444 -15.79 -6.29 10.35
CA GLY A 444 -16.14 -6.73 8.99
C GLY A 444 -17.60 -7.13 8.80
N LEU A 445 -18.34 -7.51 9.85
CA LEU A 445 -19.78 -7.77 9.74
C LEU A 445 -20.59 -6.47 9.51
N VAL A 446 -20.09 -5.36 10.03
CA VAL A 446 -20.70 -4.02 9.89
C VAL A 446 -20.22 -3.33 8.61
N ILE A 447 -18.94 -3.51 8.27
CA ILE A 447 -18.30 -2.96 7.05
C ILE A 447 -17.69 -4.11 6.23
N PRO A 448 -18.50 -4.83 5.44
CA PRO A 448 -18.07 -6.04 4.74
C PRO A 448 -16.99 -5.81 3.71
N GLY A 449 -15.79 -6.33 3.96
CA GLY A 449 -14.61 -6.17 3.10
C GLY A 449 -13.47 -5.39 3.76
N LEU A 450 -13.74 -4.70 4.87
CA LEU A 450 -12.69 -4.03 5.65
C LEU A 450 -11.75 -5.05 6.31
N SER A 451 -12.29 -6.09 6.94
CA SER A 451 -11.48 -7.15 7.56
C SER A 451 -10.67 -7.96 6.54
N ALA A 452 -11.18 -8.08 5.32
CA ALA A 452 -10.51 -8.77 4.21
C ALA A 452 -9.24 -8.01 3.73
N HIS A 453 -9.10 -6.74 4.10
CA HIS A 453 -7.90 -5.95 3.85
C HIS A 453 -6.76 -6.22 4.86
N GLY A 454 -6.99 -7.06 5.88
CA GLY A 454 -5.95 -7.43 6.84
C GLY A 454 -4.85 -8.30 6.20
N PRO A 455 -3.59 -8.23 6.70
CA PRO A 455 -2.50 -9.02 6.15
C PRO A 455 -2.67 -10.53 6.35
N VAL A 456 -3.49 -10.97 7.32
CA VAL A 456 -3.70 -12.40 7.65
C VAL A 456 -4.12 -13.20 6.42
N ASP A 457 -5.09 -12.68 5.67
CA ASP A 457 -5.65 -13.37 4.51
C ASP A 457 -4.70 -13.33 3.31
N TYR A 458 -3.91 -12.26 3.16
CA TYR A 458 -2.83 -12.17 2.17
C TYR A 458 -1.66 -13.12 2.47
N VAL A 459 -1.29 -13.30 3.74
CA VAL A 459 -0.31 -14.32 4.14
C VAL A 459 -0.88 -15.72 3.88
N ASN A 460 -2.15 -15.95 4.23
CA ASN A 460 -2.76 -17.26 4.03
C ASN A 460 -2.90 -17.62 2.54
N LEU A 461 -3.24 -16.67 1.65
CA LEU A 461 -3.36 -16.99 0.23
C LEU A 461 -2.01 -17.32 -0.43
N THR A 462 -0.89 -16.77 0.07
CA THR A 462 0.44 -17.16 -0.46
C THR A 462 0.88 -18.54 0.01
N ARG A 463 0.37 -19.01 1.16
CA ARG A 463 0.66 -20.34 1.73
C ARG A 463 -0.28 -21.43 1.23
N LEU A 464 -1.58 -21.16 1.26
CA LEU A 464 -2.67 -22.12 0.99
C LEU A 464 -3.28 -21.98 -0.40
N GLY A 465 -3.07 -20.85 -1.07
CA GLY A 465 -3.68 -20.56 -2.34
C GLY A 465 -3.26 -21.55 -3.42
N SER A 466 -4.18 -21.85 -4.33
CA SER A 466 -3.83 -22.59 -5.55
C SER A 466 -2.76 -21.84 -6.32
N VAL A 467 -1.68 -22.52 -6.73
CA VAL A 467 -0.66 -21.94 -7.61
C VAL A 467 -1.32 -21.52 -8.91
N LEU A 468 -1.23 -20.24 -9.23
CA LEU A 468 -1.74 -19.68 -10.47
C LEU A 468 -0.60 -19.57 -11.47
N HIS A 469 -0.66 -20.37 -12.53
CA HIS A 469 0.17 -20.14 -13.70
C HIS A 469 -0.47 -18.99 -14.47
N LEU A 470 0.21 -17.84 -14.53
CA LEU A 470 -0.13 -16.84 -15.53
C LEU A 470 0.05 -17.49 -16.90
N PRO A 471 -0.81 -17.18 -17.89
CA PRO A 471 -0.50 -17.52 -19.27
C PRO A 471 0.89 -16.97 -19.55
N GLN A 472 1.87 -17.85 -19.83
CA GLN A 472 3.07 -17.40 -20.51
C GLN A 472 2.57 -16.62 -21.72
N SER A 473 3.17 -15.46 -21.99
CA SER A 473 2.91 -14.69 -23.19
C SER A 473 3.23 -15.57 -24.40
N GLN A 474 2.29 -16.42 -24.79
CA GLN A 474 2.33 -17.11 -26.06
C GLN A 474 2.39 -15.97 -27.07
N GLY A 475 3.51 -15.91 -27.79
CA GLY A 475 3.70 -14.96 -28.85
C GLY A 475 2.45 -14.98 -29.72
N LEU A 476 1.71 -13.87 -29.72
CA LEU A 476 0.74 -13.56 -30.74
C LEU A 476 1.54 -13.53 -32.05
N LYS A 477 1.65 -14.71 -32.68
CA LYS A 477 1.98 -14.80 -34.09
C LYS A 477 0.80 -14.13 -34.78
N HIS A 478 1.04 -12.92 -35.25
CA HIS A 478 0.22 -12.28 -36.26
C HIS A 478 -0.04 -13.30 -37.37
N ALA A 479 -1.32 -13.54 -37.63
CA ALA A 479 -1.82 -14.09 -38.88
C ALA A 479 -2.79 -13.04 -39.45
#